data_AF-A0A4D7HB57-F1
#
_entry.id   AF-A0A4D7HB57-F1
#
_cell.length_a   1.000
_cell.length_b   1.000
_cell.length_c   1.000
_cell.angle_alpha   90.00
_cell.angle_beta   90.00
_cell.angle_gamma   90.00
#
_symmetry.space_group_name_H-M   'P 1'
#
loop_
_entity.id
_entity.type
_entity.pdbx_description
1 polymer ?
#
loop_
_entity_poly.entity_id
_entity_poly.type
_entity_poly.pdbx_seq_one_letter_code
_entity_poly.pdbx_strand_id
1 'polypeptide(L)' 'MGFEWVAYFECSACGTAERADVIEYDCFGYAVCPACGHETGPLASANVNSNASADGDSRTAS' A
#
# COMPACT_ATOMS: atom_id res chain seq x y z
N MET A 1 -4.07 -35.75 11.36
CA MET A 1 -3.25 -34.94 10.42
C MET A 1 -3.79 -33.53 10.44
N GLY A 2 -3.07 -32.58 11.05
CA GLY A 2 -3.43 -31.15 11.00
C GLY A 2 -2.55 -30.48 9.95
N PHE A 3 -3.15 -29.83 8.97
CA PHE A 3 -2.44 -28.92 8.08
C PHE A 3 -2.49 -27.52 8.70
N GLU A 4 -1.34 -26.87 8.83
CA GLU A 4 -1.26 -25.50 9.29
C GLU A 4 -1.35 -24.59 8.06
N TRP A 5 -2.47 -23.88 7.91
CA TRP A 5 -2.66 -22.96 6.80
C TRP A 5 -2.02 -21.62 7.18
N VAL A 6 -0.81 -21.38 6.69
CA VAL A 6 -0.08 -20.12 6.92
C VAL A 6 -0.46 -19.13 5.83
N ALA A 7 -1.11 -18.04 6.22
CA ALA A 7 -1.36 -16.91 5.34
C ALA A 7 -0.10 -16.04 5.22
N TYR A 8 0.18 -15.59 3.99
CA TYR A 8 1.26 -14.65 3.70
C TYR A 8 0.66 -13.35 3.20
N PHE A 9 1.26 -12.25 3.65
CA PHE A 9 0.93 -10.90 3.25
C PHE A 9 2.01 -10.37 2.32
N GLU A 10 1.63 -9.84 1.17
CA GLU A 10 2.55 -9.20 0.22
C GLU A 10 2.24 -7.70 0.11
N CYS A 11 3.24 -6.87 0.38
CA CYS A 11 3.11 -5.43 0.28
C CYS A 11 3.26 -4.97 -1.17
N SER A 12 2.23 -4.34 -1.74
CA SER A 12 2.27 -3.82 -3.12
C SER A 12 3.20 -2.59 -3.30
N ALA A 13 3.63 -1.94 -2.22
CA ALA A 13 4.48 -0.75 -2.30
C ALA A 13 5.98 -1.08 -2.36
N CYS A 14 6.45 -1.99 -1.51
CA CYS A 14 7.86 -2.40 -1.46
C CYS A 14 8.11 -3.81 -2.01
N GLY A 15 7.07 -4.59 -2.28
CA GLY A 15 7.18 -5.99 -2.74
C GLY A 15 7.60 -6.98 -1.66
N THR A 16 7.60 -6.58 -0.38
CA THR A 16 7.97 -7.48 0.73
C THR A 16 6.83 -8.44 1.02
N ALA A 17 7.15 -9.74 1.12
CA ALA A 17 6.22 -10.79 1.51
C ALA A 17 6.60 -11.32 2.90
N GLU A 18 5.69 -11.20 3.86
CA GLU A 18 5.88 -11.63 5.25
C GLU A 18 4.69 -12.48 5.72
N ARG A 19 4.86 -13.21 6.82
CA ARG A 19 3.75 -14.00 7.36
C ARG A 19 2.68 -13.09 7.95
N ALA A 20 1.41 -13.44 7.74
CA ALA A 20 0.30 -12.66 8.26
C ALA A 20 0.25 -12.61 9.80
N ASP A 21 0.95 -13.51 10.50
CA ASP A 21 0.99 -13.51 11.97
C ASP A 21 1.84 -12.38 12.58
N VAL A 22 2.81 -11.84 11.82
CA VAL A 22 3.67 -10.73 12.26
C VAL A 22 3.21 -9.38 11.70
N ILE A 23 2.09 -9.34 10.98
CA ILE A 23 1.56 -8.11 10.40
C ILE A 23 0.74 -7.38 11.46
N GLU A 24 1.17 -6.16 11.75
CA GLU A 24 0.40 -5.24 12.60
C GLU A 24 -0.78 -4.67 11.81
N TYR A 25 -1.88 -4.37 12.52
CA TYR A 25 -3.06 -3.74 11.94
C TYR A 25 -3.28 -2.39 12.59
N ASP A 26 -3.59 -1.37 11.78
CA ASP A 26 -3.92 -0.04 12.28
C ASP A 26 -5.27 -0.02 13.02
N CYS A 27 -5.60 1.08 13.70
CA CYS A 27 -6.88 1.27 14.40
C CYS A 27 -8.13 1.10 13.53
N PHE A 28 -8.01 1.20 12.20
CA PHE A 28 -9.08 0.91 11.24
C PHE A 28 -9.13 -0.56 10.78
N GLY A 29 -8.19 -1.41 11.19
CA GLY A 29 -8.10 -2.81 10.81
C GLY A 29 -7.38 -3.06 9.47
N TYR A 30 -6.62 -2.08 8.96
CA TYR A 30 -5.80 -2.26 7.77
C TYR A 30 -4.42 -2.81 8.13
N ALA A 31 -3.96 -3.80 7.35
CA ALA A 31 -2.62 -4.36 7.50
C ALA A 31 -1.56 -3.29 7.23
N VAL A 32 -0.59 -3.17 8.14
CA VAL A 32 0.55 -2.25 8.05
C VAL A 32 1.79 -3.07 7.73
N CYS A 33 2.47 -2.73 6.64
CA CYS A 33 3.70 -3.40 6.27
C CYS A 33 4.80 -3.11 7.30
N PRO A 34 5.42 -4.14 7.92
CA PRO A 34 6.47 -3.93 8.93
C PRO A 34 7.78 -3.42 8.32
N ALA A 35 8.00 -3.61 7.02
CA ALA A 35 9.23 -3.19 6.34
C ALA A 35 9.24 -1.70 5.98
N CYS A 36 8.12 -1.16 5.50
CA CYS A 36 8.04 0.22 5.00
C CYS A 36 7.00 1.09 5.73
N GLY A 37 6.19 0.51 6.62
CA GLY A 37 5.10 1.20 7.32
C GLY A 37 3.89 1.51 6.43
N HIS A 38 3.83 0.95 5.23
CA HIS A 38 2.73 1.20 4.29
C HIS A 38 1.49 0.40 4.69
N GLU A 39 0.39 1.10 4.93
CA GLU A 39 -0.93 0.50 5.14
C GLU A 39 -1.44 -0.05 3.81
N THR A 40 -1.99 -1.26 3.73
CA THR A 40 -2.60 -1.80 2.49
C THR A 40 -4.12 -1.67 2.53
N GLY A 41 -4.61 -0.45 2.74
CA GLY A 41 -6.01 -0.10 2.61
C GLY A 41 -6.36 0.40 1.21
N PRO A 42 -7.65 0.51 0.84
CA PRO A 42 -8.07 1.21 -0.38
C PRO A 42 -7.57 2.67 -0.42
N LEU A 43 -7.32 3.27 0.75
CA LEU A 43 -6.72 4.61 0.91
C LEU A 43 -5.23 4.65 0.59
N ALA A 44 -4.52 3.51 0.64
CA ALA A 44 -3.09 3.43 0.38
C ALA A 44 -2.74 3.69 -1.09
N SER A 45 -3.59 3.19 -1.98
CA SER A 45 -3.50 3.45 -3.42
C SER A 45 -3.76 4.93 -3.75
N ALA A 46 -4.50 5.65 -2.91
CA ALA A 46 -4.77 7.07 -3.11
C ALA A 46 -3.55 7.97 -2.87
N ASN A 47 -2.54 7.51 -2.13
CA ASN A 47 -1.32 8.32 -1.89
C ASN A 47 -0.31 8.25 -3.06
N VAL A 48 -0.50 7.35 -4.02
CA VAL A 48 0.39 7.24 -5.20
C VAL A 48 0.11 8.34 -6.24
N ASN A 49 -0.91 9.19 -6.05
CA ASN A 49 -1.30 10.22 -7.03
C ASN A 49 -1.18 11.69 -6.57
N SER A 50 -0.43 12.02 -5.52
CA SER A 50 -0.21 13.44 -5.18
C SER A 50 0.74 14.19 -6.13
N ASN A 51 1.19 13.53 -7.21
CA ASN A 51 2.01 14.11 -8.28
C ASN A 51 1.34 13.99 -9.66
N ALA A 52 0.01 14.03 -9.72
CA ALA A 52 -0.69 14.45 -10.93
C ALA A 52 -0.37 15.93 -11.15
N SER A 53 0.76 16.15 -11.80
CA SER A 53 1.35 17.40 -12.25
C SER A 53 0.32 18.52 -12.42
N ALA A 54 0.34 19.46 -11.49
CA ALA A 54 -0.06 20.82 -11.77
C ALA A 54 1.00 21.42 -12.71
N ASP A 55 0.78 21.34 -14.03
CA ASP A 55 1.52 22.06 -15.07
C ASP A 55 0.61 22.11 -16.31
N GLY A 56 0.21 23.23 -16.90
CA GLY A 56 0.43 24.64 -16.66
C GLY A 56 -0.36 25.36 -17.76
N ASP A 57 -1.22 26.29 -17.38
CA ASP A 57 -1.84 27.24 -18.31
C ASP A 57 -0.75 28.06 -19.01
N SER A 58 -0.63 28.00 -20.35
CA SER A 58 -0.20 29.12 -21.21
C SER A 58 -0.04 28.78 -22.71
N ARG A 59 -0.96 29.32 -23.53
CA ARG A 59 -0.78 29.93 -24.88
C ARG A 59 -0.18 29.10 -26.04
N THR A 60 -0.93 29.00 -27.14
CA THR A 60 -0.42 29.32 -28.50
C THR A 60 -1.58 29.74 -29.41
N ALA A 61 -1.45 30.94 -29.98
CA ALA A 61 -2.31 31.50 -31.01
C ALA A 61 -2.11 30.81 -32.36
N SER A 62 -3.17 30.72 -33.17
CA SER A 62 -3.12 30.78 -34.64
C SER A 62 -4.51 31.10 -35.19
#